data_AF-A0A531MKW7-F1
#
_entry.id   AF-A0A531MKW7-F1
#
_cell.length_a   1.000
_cell.length_b   1.000
_cell.length_c   1.000
_cell.angle_alpha   90.00
_cell.angle_beta   90.00
_cell.angle_gamma   90.00
#
_symmetry.space_group_name_H-M   'P 1'
#
loop_
_entity.id
_entity.type
_entity.pdbx_description
1 polymer ?
#
loop_
_entity_poly.entity_id
_entity_poly.type
_entity_poly.pdbx_seq_one_letter_code
_entity_poly.pdbx_strand_id
1 'polypeptide(L)' 'MEYRIVFHPAAQAELEQLYDDIAERASPAIAWNFVMDIKDHCLGLSTFPQRGTERVEIMPGLRILGYRRA' A
#
# COMPACT_ATOMS: atom_id res chain seq x y z
N MET A 1 21.04 -1.35 -4.70
CA MET A 1 20.57 -0.02 -5.12
C MET A 1 19.19 0.14 -4.50
N GLU A 2 18.97 1.19 -3.71
CA GLU A 2 17.68 1.44 -3.08
C GLU A 2 16.93 2.53 -3.85
N TYR A 3 15.68 2.27 -4.16
CA TYR A 3 14.78 3.24 -4.78
C TYR A 3 14.03 4.02 -3.70
N ARG A 4 13.88 5.33 -3.93
CA ARG A 4 13.02 6.16 -3.08
C ARG A 4 11.55 5.85 -3.39
N ILE A 5 10.80 5.48 -2.37
CA ILE A 5 9.34 5.31 -2.45
C ILE A 5 8.67 6.65 -2.14
N VAL A 6 7.70 7.02 -2.97
CA VAL A 6 6.87 8.22 -2.81
C VAL A 6 5.41 7.82 -2.96
N PHE A 7 4.57 8.25 -2.03
CA PHE A 7 3.13 8.06 -2.09
C PHE A 7 2.49 9.25 -2.79
N HIS A 8 1.61 8.97 -3.74
CA HIS A 8 0.75 9.99 -4.33
C HIS A 8 -0.20 10.54 -3.25
N PRO A 9 -0.55 11.85 -3.24
CA PRO A 9 -1.46 12.40 -2.24
C PRO A 9 -2.81 11.67 -2.14
N ALA A 10 -3.36 11.24 -3.29
CA ALA A 10 -4.59 10.43 -3.31
C ALA A 10 -4.41 9.09 -2.57
N ALA A 11 -3.26 8.42 -2.72
CA ALA A 11 -2.98 7.18 -2.00
C ALA A 11 -2.83 7.41 -0.48
N GLN A 12 -2.35 8.58 -0.05
CA GLN A 12 -2.32 8.92 1.37
C GLN A 12 -3.73 9.11 1.92
N ALA A 13 -4.60 9.82 1.19
CA ALA A 13 -6.00 10.01 1.56
C ALA A 13 -6.78 8.68 1.61
N GLU A 14 -6.50 7.75 0.68
CA GLU A 14 -7.09 6.40 0.71
C GLU A 14 -6.68 5.61 1.96
N LEU A 15 -5.44 5.74 2.44
CA LEU A 15 -4.99 5.12 3.68
C LEU A 15 -5.64 5.75 4.92
N GLU A 16 -5.90 7.05 4.90
CA GLU A 16 -6.63 7.75 5.97
C GLU A 16 -8.09 7.28 6.03
N GLN A 17 -8.77 7.21 4.87
CA GLN A 17 -10.13 6.67 4.81
C GLN A 17 -10.20 5.22 5.28
N LEU A 18 -9.22 4.39 4.88
CA LEU A 18 -9.15 3.01 5.33
C LEU A 18 -8.95 2.89 6.85
N TYR A 19 -8.19 3.81 7.45
CA TYR A 19 -8.07 3.88 8.91
C TYR A 19 -9.43 4.14 9.56
N ASP A 20 -10.15 5.17 9.10
CA ASP A 20 -11.45 5.55 9.66
C ASP A 20 -12.46 4.40 9.55
N ASP A 21 -12.54 3.74 8.38
CA ASP A 21 -13.44 2.61 8.12
C ASP A 21 -13.17 1.41 9.06
N ILE A 22 -11.89 1.11 9.34
CA ILE A 22 -11.52 0.00 10.23
C ILE A 22 -11.71 0.41 11.69
N ALA A 23 -11.39 1.65 12.04
CA ALA A 23 -11.49 2.16 13.40
C ALA A 23 -12.94 2.15 13.89
N GLU A 24 -13.89 2.47 13.00
CA GLU A 24 -15.33 2.41 13.27
C GLU A 24 -15.81 0.97 13.55
N ARG A 25 -15.30 -0.02 12.81
CA ARG A 25 -15.79 -1.41 12.85
C ARG A 25 -15.06 -2.31 13.83
N ALA A 26 -13.83 -1.97 14.20
CA ALA A 26 -12.97 -2.79 15.04
C ALA A 26 -12.39 -1.99 16.21
N SER A 27 -11.29 -1.27 15.99
CA SER A 27 -10.75 -0.30 16.95
C SER A 27 -9.66 0.57 16.30
N PRO A 28 -9.38 1.76 16.84
CA PRO A 28 -8.27 2.61 16.40
C PRO A 28 -6.92 1.90 16.36
N ALA A 29 -6.64 1.02 17.34
CA ALA A 29 -5.38 0.28 17.40
C ALA A 29 -5.25 -0.74 16.26
N ILE A 30 -6.34 -1.45 15.92
CA ILE A 30 -6.37 -2.39 14.80
C ILE A 30 -6.20 -1.64 13.47
N ALA A 31 -6.91 -0.52 13.31
CA ALA A 31 -6.83 0.32 12.12
C ALA A 31 -5.42 0.88 11.90
N TRP A 32 -4.80 1.42 12.95
CA TRP A 32 -3.44 1.93 12.92
C TRP A 32 -2.45 0.87 12.46
N ASN A 33 -2.46 -0.29 13.11
CA ASN A 33 -1.55 -1.39 12.77
C ASN A 33 -1.76 -1.83 11.31
N PHE A 34 -3.01 -1.95 10.86
CA PHE A 34 -3.31 -2.37 9.49
C PHE A 34 -2.77 -1.38 8.45
N VAL A 35 -2.96 -0.08 8.65
CA VAL A 35 -2.47 0.97 7.73
C VAL A 35 -0.94 1.06 7.77
N MET A 36 -0.32 0.93 8.94
CA MET A 36 1.14 0.91 9.06
C MET A 36 1.75 -0.30 8.37
N ASP A 37 1.16 -1.48 8.52
CA ASP A 37 1.62 -2.69 7.83
C ASP A 37 1.54 -2.54 6.30
N ILE A 38 0.52 -1.85 5.76
CA ILE A 38 0.44 -1.52 4.31
C ILE A 38 1.58 -0.59 3.91
N LYS A 39 1.82 0.48 4.68
CA LYS A 39 2.91 1.43 4.41
C LYS A 39 4.25 0.72 4.38
N ASP A 40 4.52 -0.13 5.38
CA ASP A 40 5.76 -0.91 5.47
C ASP A 40 5.90 -1.88 4.30
N HIS A 41 4.80 -2.51 3.87
CA HIS A 41 4.79 -3.36 2.69
C HIS A 41 5.19 -2.60 1.41
N CYS A 42 4.68 -1.39 1.23
CA CYS A 42 5.05 -0.50 0.12
C CYS A 42 6.50 -0.03 0.22
N LEU A 43 7.00 0.31 1.41
CA LEU A 43 8.39 0.72 1.62
C LEU A 43 9.37 -0.41 1.26
N GLY A 44 8.99 -1.67 1.46
CA GLY A 44 9.77 -2.84 1.04
C GLY A 44 9.95 -2.99 -0.48
N LEU A 45 9.34 -2.13 -1.31
CA LEU A 45 9.61 -2.06 -2.75
C LEU A 45 10.92 -1.33 -3.09
N SER A 46 11.53 -0.64 -2.12
CA SER A 46 12.80 0.08 -2.34
C SER A 46 13.93 -0.83 -2.83
N THR A 47 13.94 -2.10 -2.43
CA THR A 47 14.97 -3.08 -2.79
C THR A 47 14.62 -3.90 -4.03
N PHE A 48 13.33 -4.23 -4.21
CA PHE A 48 12.83 -5.03 -5.33
C PHE A 48 11.56 -4.39 -5.93
N PRO A 49 11.70 -3.31 -6.73
CA PRO A 49 10.55 -2.53 -7.21
C PRO A 49 9.71 -3.23 -8.28
N GLN A 50 10.25 -4.25 -8.96
CA GLN A 50 9.57 -4.98 -10.04
C GLN A 50 8.69 -6.14 -9.54
N ARG A 51 8.38 -6.18 -8.24
CA ARG A 51 7.44 -7.14 -7.66
C ARG A 51 6.01 -6.90 -8.18
N GLY A 52 5.17 -7.93 -8.07
CA GLY A 52 3.80 -7.88 -8.55
C GLY A 52 3.66 -8.07 -10.07
N THR A 53 2.42 -8.12 -10.52
CA THR A 53 2.06 -8.37 -11.92
C THR A 53 1.93 -7.04 -12.65
N GLU A 54 2.66 -6.90 -13.75
CA GLU A 54 2.52 -5.74 -14.63
C GLU A 54 1.20 -5.77 -15.38
N ARG A 55 0.53 -4.63 -15.46
CA ARG A 55 -0.73 -4.43 -16.16
C ARG A 55 -0.52 -3.52 -17.36
N VAL A 56 0.36 -3.96 -18.27
CA VAL A 56 0.76 -3.21 -19.47
C VAL A 56 -0.44 -2.90 -20.38
N GLU A 57 -1.47 -3.73 -20.34
CA GLU A 57 -2.73 -3.52 -21.05
C GLU A 57 -3.53 -2.31 -20.55
N ILE A 58 -3.25 -1.81 -19.34
CA ILE A 58 -3.82 -0.59 -18.77
C ILE A 58 -2.85 0.58 -18.97
N MET A 59 -1.59 0.41 -18.53
CA MET A 59 -0.56 1.43 -18.62
C MET A 59 0.83 0.80 -18.49
N PRO A 60 1.81 1.16 -19.35
CA PRO A 60 3.19 0.71 -19.19
C PRO A 60 3.76 1.08 -17.81
N GLY A 61 4.39 0.12 -17.13
CA GLY A 61 4.95 0.33 -15.79
C GLY A 61 3.95 0.26 -14.63
N LEU A 62 2.64 0.17 -14.88
CA LEU A 62 1.66 -0.09 -13.82
C LEU A 62 1.79 -1.54 -13.32
N ARG A 63 1.90 -1.73 -12.01
CA ARG A 63 1.98 -3.05 -11.39
C ARG A 63 0.97 -3.19 -10.27
N ILE A 64 0.40 -4.38 -10.13
CA ILE A 64 -0.49 -4.75 -9.02
C ILE A 64 0.24 -5.72 -8.10
N LEU A 65 0.23 -5.42 -6.80
CA LEU A 65 0.81 -6.23 -5.74
C LEU A 65 -0.28 -6.63 -4.76
N GLY A 66 -0.34 -7.92 -4.42
CA GLY A 66 -1.22 -8.40 -3.35
C GLY A 66 -0.62 -8.07 -1.98
N TYR A 67 -1.41 -7.45 -1.12
CA TYR A 67 -1.07 -7.20 0.28
C TYR A 67 -1.83 -8.17 1.18
N ARG A 68 -1.10 -9.02 1.89
CA ARG A 68 -1.59 -10.10 2.78
C ARG A 68 -2.50 -11.11 2.04
N ARG A 69 -2.24 -12.40 2.22
CA ARG A 69 -3.24 -13.44 1.88
C ARG A 69 -4.08 -13.69 3.13
N ALA A 70 -5.39 -13.66 2.97
CA ALA A 70 -6.30 -14.30 3.92
C ALA A 70 -6.16 -15.82 3.82
#